data_AF-A0AAJ0IVT8-F1
#
_entry.id   AF-A0AAJ0IVT8-F1
#
_cell.length_a   1.000
_cell.length_b   1.000
_cell.length_c   1.000
_cell.angle_alpha   90.00
_cell.angle_beta   90.00
_cell.angle_gamma   90.00
#
_symmetry.space_group_name_H-M   'P 1'
#
loop_
_entity.id
_entity.type
_entity.pdbx_description
1 polymer ?
#
loop_
_entity_poly.entity_id
_entity_poly.type
_entity_poly.pdbx_seq_one_letter_code
_entity_poly.pdbx_strand_id
1 'polypeptide(L)'
;VPLHRADLGDAKWNEATLARNLLDAERFPDAHFVSTRVEASGENHAKVSGNLTLHGVTRPVTLEVTLNALKRHPLPPFRRTAGFSATATLSRAEFGIDAWKSMIGDTVELRIEAEAVREGRADDDAMPPQAEPATTDAPANQESGT
;
A
#
# COMPACT_ATOMS: atom_id res chain seq x y z
N VAL A 1 -9.73 5.99 2.85
CA VAL A 1 -10.69 5.44 1.87
C VAL A 1 -12.06 5.91 2.30
N PRO A 2 -12.71 6.78 1.52
CA PRO A 2 -14.02 7.31 1.87
C PRO A 2 -15.08 6.20 1.76
N LEU A 3 -15.81 5.97 2.85
CA LEU A 3 -16.78 4.87 2.95
C LEU A 3 -18.02 5.11 2.09
N HIS A 4 -18.42 6.36 1.85
CA HIS A 4 -19.56 6.68 0.97
C HIS A 4 -19.36 6.25 -0.49
N ARG A 5 -18.16 5.80 -0.89
CA ARG A 5 -17.91 5.20 -2.20
C ARG A 5 -18.06 3.67 -2.21
N ALA A 6 -18.44 3.06 -1.09
CA ALA A 6 -18.71 1.64 -1.04
C ALA A 6 -19.86 1.29 -1.99
N ASP A 7 -19.68 0.24 -2.77
CA ASP A 7 -20.66 -0.25 -3.72
C ASP A 7 -20.76 -1.78 -3.63
N LEU A 8 -21.96 -2.25 -3.33
CA LEU A 8 -22.35 -3.65 -3.23
C LEU A 8 -23.16 -4.09 -4.47
N GLY A 9 -23.27 -3.23 -5.49
CA GLY A 9 -24.00 -3.50 -6.72
C GLY A 9 -25.52 -3.37 -6.58
N ASP A 10 -26.02 -2.92 -5.42
CA ASP A 10 -27.44 -2.67 -5.15
C ASP A 10 -27.60 -1.45 -4.23
N ALA A 11 -28.52 -0.55 -4.59
CA ALA A 11 -28.71 0.71 -3.89
C ALA A 11 -29.16 0.54 -2.43
N LYS A 12 -30.02 -0.45 -2.15
CA LYS A 12 -30.50 -0.69 -0.77
C LYS A 12 -29.40 -1.30 0.09
N TRP A 13 -28.57 -2.17 -0.48
CA TRP A 13 -27.41 -2.71 0.23
C TRP A 13 -26.34 -1.65 0.48
N ASN A 14 -26.14 -0.69 -0.43
CA ASN A 14 -25.26 0.46 -0.20
C ASN A 14 -25.75 1.30 0.98
N GLU A 15 -27.04 1.65 1.01
CA GLU A 15 -27.64 2.39 2.12
C GLU A 15 -27.54 1.62 3.45
N ALA A 16 -27.92 0.34 3.45
CA ALA A 16 -27.88 -0.50 4.65
C ALA A 16 -26.45 -0.66 5.20
N THR A 17 -25.46 -0.82 4.33
CA THR A 17 -24.06 -1.00 4.75
C THR A 17 -23.46 0.25 5.37
N LEU A 18 -23.87 1.44 4.91
CA LEU A 18 -23.39 2.73 5.44
C LEU A 18 -24.11 3.15 6.74
N ALA A 19 -25.24 2.52 7.06
CA ALA A 19 -26.06 2.87 8.21
C ALA A 19 -25.37 2.63 9.56
N ARG A 20 -25.93 3.24 10.61
CA ARG A 20 -25.38 3.29 11.98
C ARG A 20 -25.08 1.93 12.62
N ASN A 21 -25.74 0.86 12.17
CA ASN A 21 -25.58 -0.49 12.69
C ASN A 21 -24.48 -1.29 11.96
N LEU A 22 -23.94 -0.77 10.86
CA LEU A 22 -22.84 -1.36 10.12
C LEU A 22 -21.64 -0.40 10.07
N LEU A 23 -21.33 0.22 8.94
CA LEU A 23 -20.14 1.06 8.81
C LEU A 23 -20.27 2.43 9.50
N ASP A 24 -21.50 2.88 9.80
CA ASP A 24 -21.80 4.19 10.42
C ASP A 24 -21.01 5.33 9.76
N ALA A 25 -21.10 5.43 8.42
CA ALA A 25 -20.26 6.31 7.62
C ALA A 25 -20.48 7.80 7.91
N GLU A 26 -21.66 8.19 8.42
CA GLU A 26 -21.93 9.55 8.89
C GLU A 26 -21.02 9.95 10.06
N ARG A 27 -20.69 9.01 10.95
CA ARG A 27 -19.81 9.25 12.11
C ARG A 27 -18.35 8.90 11.82
N PHE A 28 -18.13 7.93 10.94
CA PHE A 28 -16.80 7.44 10.57
C PHE A 28 -16.66 7.42 9.04
N PRO A 29 -16.49 8.58 8.38
CA PRO A 29 -16.56 8.69 6.92
C PRO A 29 -15.40 8.00 6.19
N ASP A 30 -14.31 7.69 6.89
CA ASP A 30 -13.09 7.15 6.31
C ASP A 30 -12.58 5.91 7.05
N ALA A 31 -12.18 4.91 6.27
CA ALA A 31 -11.25 3.87 6.71
C ALA A 31 -9.81 4.25 6.32
N HIS A 32 -8.83 4.00 7.20
CA HIS A 32 -7.43 4.31 6.91
C HIS A 32 -6.48 3.21 7.35
N PHE A 33 -5.50 2.89 6.51
CA PHE A 33 -4.42 1.97 6.85
C PHE A 33 -3.10 2.74 6.83
N VAL A 34 -2.31 2.61 7.90
CA VAL A 34 -0.97 3.19 8.01
C VAL A 34 0.02 2.07 8.25
N SER A 35 0.92 1.83 7.30
CA SER A 35 1.95 0.80 7.46
C SER A 35 2.94 1.19 8.57
N THR A 36 3.42 0.17 9.28
CA THR A 36 4.42 0.29 10.35
C THR A 36 5.66 -0.53 10.06
N ARG A 37 5.53 -1.60 9.26
CA ARG A 37 6.65 -2.46 8.87
C ARG A 37 6.39 -3.15 7.53
N VAL A 38 7.43 -3.26 6.72
CA VAL A 38 7.44 -4.02 5.46
C VAL A 38 8.55 -5.06 5.54
N GLU A 39 8.22 -6.31 5.23
CA GLU A 39 9.16 -7.44 5.28
C GLU A 39 9.07 -8.23 3.98
N ALA A 40 10.18 -8.38 3.26
CA ALA A 40 10.21 -9.25 2.09
C ALA A 40 10.01 -10.71 2.54
N SER A 41 9.13 -11.43 1.86
CA SER A 41 8.80 -12.84 2.13
C SER A 41 9.08 -13.77 0.93
N GLY A 42 9.78 -13.25 -0.09
CA GLY A 42 10.17 -13.96 -1.30
C GLY A 42 10.60 -12.99 -2.39
N GLU A 43 10.87 -13.49 -3.60
CA GLU A 43 11.34 -12.66 -4.72
C GLU A 43 10.35 -11.55 -5.08
N ASN A 44 9.04 -11.84 -5.05
CA ASN A 44 7.97 -10.90 -5.41
C ASN A 44 6.90 -10.78 -4.32
N HIS A 45 7.19 -11.19 -3.09
CA HIS A 45 6.24 -11.19 -1.99
C HIS A 45 6.75 -10.37 -0.80
N ALA A 46 5.82 -9.71 -0.11
CA ALA A 46 6.11 -9.00 1.12
C ALA A 46 4.94 -9.10 2.10
N LYS A 47 5.25 -9.03 3.39
CA LYS A 47 4.28 -8.79 4.45
C LYS A 47 4.32 -7.31 4.83
N VAL A 48 3.19 -6.64 4.74
CA VAL A 48 3.05 -5.23 5.13
C VAL A 48 2.17 -5.18 6.37
N SER A 49 2.80 -5.00 7.53
CA SER A 49 2.09 -4.79 8.79
C SER A 49 1.79 -3.30 8.97
N GLY A 50 0.60 -3.01 9.49
CA GLY A 50 0.17 -1.65 9.74
C GLY A 50 -1.06 -1.60 10.63
N ASN A 51 -1.51 -0.38 10.90
CA ASN A 51 -2.71 -0.11 11.69
C ASN A 51 -3.85 0.25 10.75
N LEU A 52 -4.91 -0.58 10.74
CA LEU A 52 -6.17 -0.29 10.09
C LEU A 52 -7.11 0.36 11.10
N THR A 53 -7.66 1.51 10.76
CA THR A 53 -8.78 2.12 11.47
C THR A 53 -10.03 2.03 10.62
N LEU A 54 -11.07 1.47 11.20
CA LEU A 54 -12.39 1.30 10.59
C LEU A 54 -13.44 1.43 11.69
N HIS A 55 -14.52 2.16 11.41
CA HIS A 55 -15.61 2.37 12.38
C HIS A 55 -15.11 2.92 13.75
N GLY A 56 -14.12 3.81 13.69
CA GLY A 56 -13.51 4.43 14.88
C GLY A 56 -12.56 3.53 15.70
N VAL A 57 -12.39 2.26 15.31
CA VAL A 57 -11.52 1.30 16.01
C VAL A 57 -10.24 1.07 15.20
N THR A 58 -9.08 1.18 15.85
CA THR A 58 -7.77 0.91 15.24
C THR A 58 -7.25 -0.47 15.67
N ARG A 59 -6.87 -1.30 14.71
CA ARG A 59 -6.29 -2.65 14.92
C ARG A 59 -5.06 -2.88 14.05
N PRO A 60 -4.06 -3.64 14.54
CA PRO A 60 -2.99 -4.11 13.69
C PRO A 60 -3.51 -5.12 12.66
N VAL A 61 -3.13 -4.94 11.40
CA VAL A 61 -3.45 -5.83 10.27
C VAL A 61 -2.18 -6.05 9.47
N THR A 62 -1.96 -7.29 9.03
CA THR A 62 -0.88 -7.63 8.09
C THR A 62 -1.49 -7.92 6.73
N LEU A 63 -1.04 -7.21 5.71
CA LEU A 63 -1.35 -7.47 4.31
C LEU A 63 -0.30 -8.41 3.73
N GLU A 64 -0.74 -9.47 3.06
CA GLU A 64 0.11 -10.31 2.22
C GLU A 64 0.14 -9.69 0.82
N VAL A 65 1.30 -9.16 0.41
CA VAL A 65 1.47 -8.35 -0.80
C VAL A 65 2.27 -9.13 -1.84
N THR A 66 1.83 -9.06 -3.09
CA THR A 66 2.55 -9.56 -4.27
C THR A 66 2.87 -8.39 -5.20
N LEU A 67 4.13 -8.28 -5.61
CA LEU A 67 4.53 -7.45 -6.75
C LEU A 67 4.25 -8.24 -8.03
N ASN A 68 3.23 -7.80 -8.78
CA ASN A 68 2.81 -8.50 -10.00
C ASN A 68 3.77 -8.21 -11.16
N ALA A 69 4.11 -6.94 -11.34
CA ALA A 69 5.03 -6.49 -12.38
C ALA A 69 5.59 -5.11 -12.07
N LEU A 70 6.82 -4.87 -12.52
CA LEU A 70 7.43 -3.54 -12.57
C LEU A 70 7.96 -3.31 -13.98
N LYS A 71 7.18 -2.64 -14.83
CA LYS A 71 7.45 -2.51 -16.27
C LYS A 71 7.09 -1.11 -16.77
N ARG A 72 7.55 -0.78 -17.98
CA ARG A 72 7.09 0.42 -18.69
C ARG A 72 5.63 0.21 -19.13
N HIS A 73 4.73 1.11 -18.76
CA HIS A 73 3.33 1.02 -19.16
C HIS A 73 3.20 1.15 -20.69
N PRO A 74 2.37 0.32 -21.36
CA PRO A 74 2.29 0.28 -22.83
C PRO A 74 1.55 1.47 -23.45
N LEU A 75 0.82 2.26 -22.66
CA LEU A 75 0.11 3.47 -23.12
C LEU A 75 0.80 4.76 -22.66
N PRO A 76 0.72 5.86 -23.43
CA PRO A 76 1.18 7.18 -23.02
C PRO A 76 0.63 7.58 -21.63
N PRO A 77 1.43 8.25 -20.77
CA PRO A 77 2.78 8.77 -21.00
C PRO A 77 3.90 7.72 -20.84
N PHE A 78 3.58 6.42 -20.83
CA PHE A 78 4.54 5.31 -20.78
C PHE A 78 5.47 5.31 -19.56
N ARG A 79 4.93 5.66 -18.39
CA ARG A 79 5.69 5.68 -17.13
C ARG A 79 6.04 4.26 -16.70
N ARG A 80 7.17 4.11 -16.02
CA ARG A 80 7.50 2.89 -15.30
C ARG A 80 6.51 2.74 -14.15
N THR A 81 5.75 1.65 -14.16
CA THR A 81 4.60 1.40 -13.28
C THR A 81 4.80 0.09 -12.55
N ALA A 82 4.56 0.09 -11.24
CA ALA A 82 4.55 -1.08 -10.38
C ALA A 82 3.09 -1.50 -10.13
N GLY A 83 2.75 -2.75 -10.43
CA GLY A 83 1.45 -3.33 -10.12
C GLY A 83 1.55 -4.25 -8.90
N PHE A 84 0.63 -4.11 -7.95
CA PHE A 84 0.58 -4.87 -6.72
C PHE A 84 -0.81 -5.47 -6.47
N SER A 85 -0.82 -6.66 -5.90
CA SER A 85 -2.00 -7.24 -5.25
C SER A 85 -1.72 -7.38 -3.76
N ALA A 86 -2.72 -7.15 -2.92
CA ALA A 86 -2.62 -7.37 -1.49
C ALA A 86 -3.88 -8.02 -0.93
N THR A 87 -3.72 -8.95 0.01
CA THR A 87 -4.83 -9.61 0.69
C THR A 87 -4.70 -9.58 2.21
N ALA A 88 -5.85 -9.60 2.88
CA ALA A 88 -5.96 -9.85 4.31
C ALA A 88 -7.34 -10.42 4.63
N THR A 89 -7.47 -11.04 5.79
CA THR A 89 -8.75 -11.47 6.35
C THR A 89 -8.99 -10.71 7.64
N LEU A 90 -10.17 -10.12 7.76
CA LEU A 90 -10.57 -9.28 8.90
C LEU A 90 -11.78 -9.91 9.60
N SER A 91 -11.92 -9.64 10.90
CA SER A 91 -13.19 -9.80 11.62
C SER A 91 -13.87 -8.44 11.69
N ARG A 92 -15.10 -8.31 11.19
CA ARG A 92 -15.85 -7.04 11.34
C ARG A 92 -16.20 -6.74 12.80
N ALA A 93 -16.41 -7.78 13.62
CA ALA A 93 -16.68 -7.61 15.04
C ALA A 93 -15.49 -7.01 15.82
N GLU A 94 -14.25 -7.27 15.40
CA GLU A 94 -13.06 -6.67 16.03
C GLU A 94 -12.99 -5.14 15.88
N PHE A 95 -13.70 -4.60 14.88
CA PHE A 95 -13.91 -3.16 14.63
C PHE A 95 -15.24 -2.63 15.20
N GLY A 96 -15.95 -3.43 15.99
CA GLY A 96 -17.23 -3.06 16.60
C GLY A 96 -18.41 -3.06 15.63
N ILE A 97 -18.24 -3.62 14.43
CA ILE A 97 -19.32 -3.76 13.44
C ILE A 97 -19.97 -5.13 13.67
N ASP A 98 -20.88 -5.20 14.63
CA ASP A 98 -21.27 -6.49 15.22
C ASP A 98 -22.78 -6.81 15.09
N ALA A 99 -23.55 -5.98 14.39
CA ALA A 99 -24.96 -6.23 14.13
C ALA A 99 -25.18 -7.51 13.29
N TRP A 100 -26.33 -8.17 13.47
CA TRP A 100 -26.80 -9.27 12.62
C TRP A 100 -25.86 -10.50 12.51
N LYS A 101 -25.16 -10.88 13.58
CA LYS A 101 -24.16 -12.00 13.58
C LYS A 101 -24.70 -13.34 13.08
N SER A 102 -26.00 -13.59 13.17
CA SER A 102 -26.63 -14.82 12.68
C SER A 102 -26.90 -14.82 11.17
N MET A 103 -26.86 -13.66 10.52
CA MET A 103 -27.18 -13.50 9.08
C MET A 103 -26.00 -13.01 8.25
N ILE A 104 -25.12 -12.18 8.83
CA ILE A 104 -23.94 -11.63 8.16
C ILE A 104 -22.71 -12.23 8.82
N GLY A 105 -21.89 -12.93 8.03
CA GLY A 105 -20.63 -13.52 8.48
C GLY A 105 -19.69 -12.50 9.13
N ASP A 106 -18.83 -12.97 10.03
CA ASP A 106 -17.85 -12.10 10.70
C ASP A 106 -16.60 -11.87 9.84
N THR A 107 -16.20 -12.89 9.09
CA THR A 107 -15.03 -12.88 8.21
C THR A 107 -15.26 -11.96 7.00
N VAL A 108 -14.36 -11.01 6.82
CA VAL A 108 -14.30 -10.12 5.64
C VAL A 108 -12.96 -10.33 4.95
N GLU A 109 -12.99 -10.76 3.69
CA GLU A 109 -11.80 -10.85 2.85
C GLU A 109 -11.52 -9.50 2.19
N LEU A 110 -10.34 -8.96 2.45
CA LEU A 110 -9.86 -7.74 1.82
C LEU A 110 -8.95 -8.12 0.64
N ARG A 111 -9.26 -7.59 -0.54
CA ARG A 111 -8.39 -7.66 -1.72
C ARG A 111 -8.17 -6.25 -2.27
N ILE A 112 -6.91 -5.90 -2.47
CA ILE A 112 -6.49 -4.60 -3.00
C ILE A 112 -5.68 -4.86 -4.25
N GLU A 113 -6.00 -4.13 -5.32
CA GLU A 113 -5.20 -4.06 -6.54
C GLU A 113 -4.76 -2.61 -6.71
N ALA A 114 -3.47 -2.38 -6.92
CA ALA A 114 -2.93 -1.03 -7.03
C ALA A 114 -1.86 -0.95 -8.11
N GLU A 115 -1.86 0.15 -8.85
CA GLU A 115 -0.77 0.55 -9.72
C GLU A 115 -0.15 1.84 -9.18
N ALA A 116 1.18 1.87 -9.10
CA ALA A 116 1.93 3.00 -8.61
C ALA A 116 2.98 3.43 -9.63
N VAL A 117 3.08 4.74 -9.85
CA VAL A 117 4.17 5.38 -10.59
C VAL A 117 5.02 6.17 -9.61
N ARG A 118 6.35 6.17 -9.81
CA ARG A 118 7.23 7.03 -9.01
C ARG A 118 6.97 8.49 -9.39
N GLU A 119 6.71 9.33 -8.40
CA GLU A 119 6.67 10.77 -8.62
C GLU A 119 8.10 11.34 -8.61
N GLY A 120 8.50 11.93 -9.75
CA GLY A 120 9.84 12.45 -10.06
C GLY A 120 9.98 12.68 -11.56
N ARG A 121 10.87 13.57 -12.02
CA ARG A 121 11.07 13.82 -13.46
C ARG A 121 11.54 12.53 -14.14
N ALA A 122 11.01 12.26 -15.32
CA ALA A 122 11.41 11.15 -16.19
C ALA A 122 12.89 11.18 -16.60
N ASP A 123 13.60 12.28 -16.33
CA ASP A 123 15.00 12.49 -16.68
C ASP A 123 15.98 11.78 -15.70
N ASP A 124 15.56 11.47 -14.47
CA ASP A 124 16.44 10.83 -13.47
C ASP A 124 16.69 9.33 -13.78
N ASP A 125 15.82 8.69 -14.56
CA ASP A 125 15.95 7.28 -14.94
C ASP A 125 16.95 7.07 -16.11
N ALA A 126 17.48 8.15 -16.71
CA ALA A 126 18.39 8.10 -17.85
C ALA A 126 19.89 8.14 -17.49
N MET A 127 20.24 8.38 -16.23
CA MET A 127 21.65 8.43 -15.80
C MET A 127 22.05 7.12 -15.11
N PRO A 128 22.93 6.28 -15.67
CA PRO A 128 23.53 5.21 -14.90
C PRO A 128 24.31 5.80 -13.71
N PRO A 129 24.41 5.10 -12.57
CA PRO A 129 25.18 5.57 -11.43
C PRO A 129 26.63 5.81 -11.88
N GLN A 130 27.06 7.06 -11.86
CA GLN A 130 28.47 7.38 -12.06
C GLN A 130 29.24 6.76 -10.90
N ALA A 131 30.15 5.84 -11.21
CA ALA A 131 31.10 5.31 -10.25
C ALA A 131 31.88 6.48 -9.65
N GLU A 132 31.84 6.61 -8.33
CA GLU A 132 32.66 7.55 -7.58
C GLU A 132 34.13 7.40 -8.00
N PRO A 133 34.88 8.48 -8.24
CA PRO A 133 36.28 8.37 -8.60
C PRO A 133 37.05 7.80 -7.39
N ALA A 134 37.71 6.67 -7.61
CA ALA A 134 38.65 6.09 -6.66
C ALA A 134 39.73 7.12 -6.31
N THR A 135 39.75 7.57 -5.06
CA THR A 135 40.85 8.32 -4.48
C THR A 135 42.03 7.37 -4.33
N THR A 136 42.89 7.33 -5.35
CA THR A 136 44.23 6.75 -5.25
C THR A 136 45.11 7.75 -4.52
N ASP A 137 45.31 7.56 -3.21
CA ASP A 137 46.47 8.12 -2.54
C ASP A 137 47.70 7.24 -2.85
N ALA A 138 48.65 7.82 -3.57
CA ALA A 138 50.02 7.30 -3.71
C ALA A 138 51.01 8.46 -3.48
N PRO A 139 52.15 8.21 -2.80
CA PRO A 139 52.97 9.27 -2.20
C PRO A 139 53.88 9.94 -3.23
N ALA A 140 54.01 11.27 -3.15
CA ALA A 140 54.99 12.04 -3.91
C ALA A 140 56.34 12.05 -3.18
N ASN A 141 57.37 11.47 -3.82
CA ASN A 141 58.77 11.67 -3.48
C ASN A 141 59.50 12.17 -4.74
N GLN A 142 60.05 13.41 -4.69
CA GLN A 142 61.40 13.79 -5.15
C GLN A 142 61.59 15.33 -5.19
N GLU A 143 62.62 15.78 -4.45
CA GLU A 143 63.71 16.73 -4.77
C GLU A 143 63.47 17.78 -5.91
N SER A 144 63.82 19.07 -5.78
CA SER A 144 65.20 19.58 -5.68
C SER A 144 65.25 21.14 -5.57
N GLY A 145 66.25 21.67 -4.84
CA GLY A 145 67.03 22.87 -5.22
C GLY A 145 66.62 24.25 -4.69
N THR A 146 67.40 24.85 -3.78
CA THR A 146 68.48 25.83 -4.05
C THR A 146 69.31 26.02 -2.79
#